data_AF-A0A2W5V167-F1
#
_entry.id   AF-A0A2W5V167-F1
#
_cell.length_a   1.000
_cell.length_b   1.000
_cell.length_c   1.000
_cell.angle_alpha   90.00
_cell.angle_beta   90.00
_cell.angle_gamma   90.00
#
_symmetry.space_group_name_H-M   'P 1'
#
loop_
_entity.id
_entity.type
_entity.pdbx_description
1 polymer ?
#
loop_
_entity_poly.entity_id
_entity_poly.type
_entity_poly.pdbx_seq_one_letter_code
_entity_poly.pdbx_strand_id
1 'polypeptide(L)' 'MADDKVKGPASYFPSIEKKYGQPIAHWKALLRAGYPAKHMELVALL' A
#
# COMPACT_ATOMS: atom_id res chain seq x y z
N MET A 1 9.13 24.37 6.56
CA MET A 1 8.24 23.19 6.62
C MET A 1 8.90 22.12 5.77
N ALA A 2 9.37 21.03 6.38
CA ALA A 2 10.20 20.03 5.71
C ALA A 2 9.33 19.17 4.78
N ASP A 3 9.46 19.42 3.47
CA ASP A 3 9.07 18.49 2.41
C ASP A 3 10.05 17.31 2.45
N ASP A 4 9.87 16.42 3.43
CA ASP A 4 10.54 15.13 3.44
C ASP A 4 9.89 14.33 2.32
N LYS A 5 10.42 14.51 1.10
CA LYS A 5 10.11 13.65 -0.04
C LYS A 5 10.46 12.25 0.40
N VAL A 6 9.47 11.55 0.92
CA VAL A 6 9.54 10.12 1.17
C VAL A 6 10.09 9.55 -0.13
N LYS A 7 11.29 8.96 -0.11
CA LYS A 7 11.92 8.34 -1.28
C LYS A 7 11.82 6.84 -1.10
N GLY A 8 11.18 6.17 -2.06
CA GLY A 8 11.08 4.72 -2.11
C GLY A 8 9.64 4.22 -1.98
N PRO A 9 9.43 2.98 -1.55
CA PRO A 9 8.11 2.39 -1.57
C PRO A 9 7.07 3.16 -0.72
N ALA A 10 7.50 3.86 0.32
CA ALA A 10 6.55 4.63 1.12
C ALA A 10 5.95 5.85 0.40
N SER A 11 6.54 6.32 -0.70
CA SER A 11 6.04 7.45 -1.49
C SER A 11 4.74 7.16 -2.23
N TYR A 12 4.44 5.88 -2.50
CA TYR A 12 3.21 5.51 -3.19
C TYR A 12 2.01 5.40 -2.25
N PHE A 13 2.21 5.32 -0.93
CA PHE A 13 1.09 5.19 0.02
C PHE A 13 0.11 6.36 -0.04
N PRO A 14 0.53 7.63 -0.08
CA PRO A 14 -0.40 8.75 -0.26
C PRO A 14 -1.22 8.65 -1.55
N SER A 15 -0.64 8.12 -2.63
CA SER A 15 -1.33 7.92 -3.91
C SER A 15 -2.30 6.73 -3.88
N ILE A 16 -1.96 5.65 -3.17
CA ILE A 16 -2.84 4.49 -2.95
C ILE A 16 -4.04 4.90 -2.09
N GLU A 17 -3.82 5.64 -1.00
CA GLU A 17 -4.89 6.14 -0.15
C GLU A 17 -5.83 7.09 -0.91
N LYS A 18 -5.28 7.96 -1.78
CA LYS A 18 -6.09 8.82 -2.67
C LYS A 18 -6.86 8.04 -3.74
N LYS A 19 -6.28 6.97 -4.29
CA LYS A 19 -6.89 6.18 -5.38
C LYS A 19 -7.96 5.22 -4.86
N TYR A 20 -7.71 4.56 -3.73
CA TYR A 20 -8.57 3.50 -3.20
C TYR A 20 -9.35 3.91 -1.95
N GLY A 21 -9.09 5.10 -1.39
CA GLY A 21 -9.85 5.66 -0.27
C GLY A 21 -9.66 4.95 1.07
N GLN A 22 -8.70 4.02 1.16
CA GLN A 22 -8.48 3.22 2.37
C GLN A 22 -7.08 3.44 2.95
N PRO A 23 -6.94 3.47 4.28
CA PRO A 23 -5.68 3.79 4.94
C PRO A 23 -4.62 2.72 4.72
N ILE A 24 -3.34 3.10 4.80
CA ILE A 24 -2.23 2.16 4.65
C ILE A 24 -2.29 0.94 5.60
N ALA A 25 -2.88 1.10 6.77
CA ALA A 25 -3.08 0.01 7.73
C ALA A 25 -3.96 -1.12 7.16
N HIS A 26 -4.96 -0.78 6.35
CA HIS A 26 -5.84 -1.75 5.69
C HIS A 26 -5.05 -2.63 4.71
N TRP A 27 -4.26 -2.00 3.83
CA TRP A 27 -3.42 -2.69 2.86
C TRP A 27 -2.35 -3.58 3.52
N LYS A 28 -1.74 -3.09 4.61
CA LYS A 28 -0.81 -3.90 5.42
C LYS A 28 -1.50 -5.11 6.05
N ALA A 29 -2.76 -5.00 6.46
CA ALA A 29 -3.53 -6.12 6.99
C ALA A 29 -3.84 -7.16 5.89
N LEU A 30 -4.26 -6.71 4.70
CA LEU A 30 -4.48 -7.58 3.54
C LEU A 30 -3.21 -8.31 3.12
N LEU A 31 -2.06 -7.60 3.05
CA LEU A 31 -0.77 -8.20 2.72
C LEU A 31 -0.35 -9.29 3.72
N ARG A 32 -0.64 -9.09 5.01
CA ARG A 32 -0.36 -10.09 6.06
C ARG A 32 -1.33 -11.26 6.00
N ALA A 33 -2.62 -11.00 5.79
CA ALA A 33 -3.64 -12.04 5.64
C ALA A 33 -3.43 -12.88 4.37
N GLY A 34 -2.84 -12.27 3.34
CA GLY A 34 -2.52 -12.91 2.08
C GLY A 34 -1.26 -13.77 2.09
N TYR A 35 -0.48 -13.85 3.17
CA TYR A 35 0.70 -14.71 3.20
C TYR A 35 0.28 -16.20 3.22
N PRO A 36 0.92 -17.11 2.46
CA PRO A 36 2.12 -16.95 1.63
C PRO A 36 1.85 -16.61 0.15
N ALA A 37 0.65 -16.16 -0.21
CA ALA A 37 0.29 -15.84 -1.59
C ALA A 37 1.24 -14.78 -2.19
N LYS A 38 1.54 -14.96 -3.47
CA LYS A 38 2.46 -14.07 -4.19
C LYS A 38 1.82 -12.69 -4.31
N HIS A 39 2.65 -11.66 -4.21
CA HIS A 39 2.23 -10.25 -4.32
C HIS A 39 1.37 -9.97 -5.56
N MET A 40 1.63 -10.66 -6.67
CA MET A 40 0.85 -10.56 -7.91
C MET A 40 -0.60 -11.06 -7.78
N GLU A 41 -0.87 -12.05 -6.93
CA GLU A 41 -2.24 -12.53 -6.71
C GLU A 41 -3.04 -11.55 -5.85
N LEU A 42 -2.36 -10.85 -4.93
CA LEU A 42 -2.98 -9.80 -4.12
C LEU A 42 -3.28 -8.54 -4.93
N VAL A 43 -2.43 -8.22 -5.92
CA VAL A 43 -2.68 -7.10 -6.85
C VAL A 43 -3.84 -7.41 -7.81
N ALA A 44 -4.07 -8.68 -8.16
CA ALA A 44 -5.18 -9.07 -9.03
C ALA A 44 -6.58 -8.93 -8.37
N LEU A 45 -6.65 -8.75 -7.06
CA LEU A 45 -7.89 -8.59 -6.28
C LEU A 45 -8.31 -7.11 -6.12
N LEU A 46 -7.58 -6.16 -6.71
CA LEU A 46 -7.71 -4.71 -6.53
C LEU A 46 -7.92 -3.95 -7.83
#